data_AF-D0N8H5-F1
#
_entry.id   AF-D0N8H5-F1
#
_cell.length_a   1.000
_cell.length_b   1.000
_cell.length_c   1.000
_cell.angle_alpha   90.00
_cell.angle_beta   90.00
_cell.angle_gamma   90.00
#
_symmetry.space_group_name_H-M   'P 1'
#
loop_
_entity.id
_entity.type
_entity.pdbx_description
1 polymer ?
#
loop_
_entity_poly.entity_id
_entity_poly.type
_entity_poly.pdbx_seq_one_letter_code
_entity_poly.pdbx_strand_id
1 'polypeptide(L)'
;MHAGPTNVYHVNSMRKAHSSAYAFDVLNFTYVQATKPQQSNSADCGLYVLHYMNTISTLIVAEKPSSIEDLIAGWTTGRFNATKVSVYRTQLYRALMPK
;
A
#
# COMPACT_ATOMS: atom_id res chain seq x y z
N MET A 1 1.28 23.38 17.96
CA MET A 1 1.76 22.67 16.76
C MET A 1 1.08 23.30 15.55
N HIS A 2 1.82 23.94 14.65
CA HIS A 2 1.25 24.26 13.35
C HIS A 2 1.11 22.96 12.58
N ALA A 3 -0.09 22.69 12.07
CA ALA A 3 -0.32 21.59 11.15
C ALA A 3 0.48 21.91 9.89
N GLY A 4 1.63 21.27 9.73
CA GLY A 4 2.36 21.26 8.46
C GLY A 4 1.48 20.67 7.35
N PRO A 5 1.88 20.81 6.08
CA PRO A 5 1.14 20.22 4.97
C PRO A 5 0.93 18.71 5.22
N THR A 6 -0.29 18.23 4.96
CA THR A 6 -0.59 16.79 5.06
C THR A 6 0.20 16.05 3.99
N ASN A 7 1.11 15.18 4.41
CA ASN A 7 1.84 14.31 3.50
C ASN A 7 0.91 13.22 2.95
N VAL A 8 0.71 13.19 1.64
CA VAL A 8 -0.10 12.16 0.98
C VAL A 8 0.82 11.17 0.25
N TYR A 9 0.69 9.89 0.58
CA TYR A 9 1.52 8.82 0.02
C TYR A 9 0.75 8.02 -1.03
N HIS A 10 1.34 7.85 -2.21
CA HIS A 10 0.79 6.97 -3.25
C HIS A 10 1.60 5.68 -3.37
N VAL A 11 0.90 4.55 -3.22
CA VAL A 11 1.46 3.19 -3.32
C VAL A 11 0.82 2.49 -4.51
N ASN A 12 1.63 1.91 -5.40
CA ASN A 12 1.15 1.25 -6.62
C ASN A 12 1.81 -0.11 -6.84
N SER A 13 0.99 -1.14 -7.02
CA SER A 13 1.43 -2.51 -7.28
C SER A 13 1.83 -2.77 -8.75
N MET A 14 1.43 -1.90 -9.69
CA MET A 14 1.69 -2.03 -11.13
C MET A 14 2.66 -0.96 -11.67
N ARG A 15 3.45 -1.32 -12.68
CA ARG A 15 4.23 -0.35 -13.46
C ARG A 15 3.37 0.20 -14.61
N LYS A 16 3.24 1.53 -14.72
CA LYS A 16 2.57 2.24 -15.83
C LYS A 16 1.07 1.93 -16.02
N ALA A 17 0.36 1.39 -15.03
CA ALA A 17 -1.08 1.14 -15.15
C ALA A 17 -1.90 2.43 -15.32
N HIS A 18 -1.41 3.52 -14.75
CA HIS A 18 -1.88 4.88 -14.98
C HIS A 18 -0.67 5.81 -15.07
N SER A 19 -0.82 6.97 -15.72
CA SER A 19 0.14 8.05 -15.57
C SER A 19 0.04 8.52 -14.14
N SER A 20 0.93 8.01 -13.30
CA SER A 20 0.98 8.40 -11.93
C SER A 20 1.13 9.93 -11.85
N ALA A 21 1.85 10.56 -12.81
CA ALA A 21 1.96 12.01 -12.96
C ALA A 21 0.62 12.76 -13.04
N TYR A 22 -0.40 12.22 -13.71
CA TYR A 22 -1.73 12.86 -13.75
C TYR A 22 -2.44 12.76 -12.39
N ALA A 23 -2.36 11.61 -11.72
CA ALA A 23 -2.85 11.48 -10.35
C ALA A 23 -2.04 12.37 -9.38
N PHE A 24 -0.76 12.59 -9.66
CA PHE A 24 0.17 13.43 -8.89
C PHE A 24 -0.15 14.92 -9.01
N ASP A 25 -0.45 15.41 -10.22
CA ASP A 25 -0.82 16.80 -10.45
C ASP A 25 -2.20 17.13 -9.88
N VAL A 26 -3.15 16.19 -9.96
CA VAL A 26 -4.53 16.41 -9.47
C VAL A 26 -4.63 16.36 -7.95
N LEU A 27 -3.83 15.51 -7.29
CA LEU A 27 -3.95 15.25 -5.83
C LEU A 27 -2.80 15.83 -5.01
N ASN A 28 -1.82 16.48 -5.64
CA ASN A 28 -0.69 17.14 -4.99
C ASN A 28 0.07 16.21 -4.03
N PHE A 29 0.33 14.96 -4.45
CA PHE A 29 0.98 13.95 -3.62
C PHE A 29 2.44 14.32 -3.30
N THR A 30 2.81 14.30 -2.03
CA THR A 30 4.15 14.70 -1.56
C THR A 30 5.20 13.61 -1.76
N TYR A 31 4.82 12.32 -1.67
CA TYR A 31 5.77 11.20 -1.75
C TYR A 31 5.19 9.97 -2.44
N VAL A 32 5.97 9.41 -3.39
CA VAL A 32 5.58 8.25 -4.21
C VAL A 32 6.51 7.08 -3.94
N GLN A 33 5.92 5.92 -3.61
CA GLN A 33 6.69 4.70 -3.37
C GLN A 33 6.21 3.57 -4.27
N ALA A 34 7.10 3.10 -5.15
CA ALA A 34 6.84 1.91 -5.95
C ALA A 34 7.08 0.66 -5.09
N THR A 35 6.09 -0.23 -5.02
CA THR A 35 6.24 -1.49 -4.27
C THR A 35 7.12 -2.47 -5.02
N LYS A 36 7.86 -3.30 -4.30
CA LYS A 36 8.70 -4.34 -4.89
C LYS A 36 8.59 -5.66 -4.08
N PRO A 37 8.51 -6.82 -4.75
CA PRO A 37 8.15 -7.05 -6.16
C PRO A 37 6.73 -6.61 -6.53
N GLN A 38 6.58 -6.16 -7.77
CA GLN A 38 5.33 -5.67 -8.37
C GLN A 38 4.42 -6.82 -8.80
N GLN A 39 3.13 -6.55 -8.92
CA GLN A 39 2.18 -7.54 -9.43
C GLN A 39 2.39 -7.76 -10.93
N SER A 40 2.27 -9.01 -11.37
CA SER A 40 2.33 -9.38 -12.78
C SER A 40 0.95 -9.41 -13.45
N ASN A 41 -0.12 -9.62 -12.67
CA ASN A 41 -1.50 -9.70 -13.16
C ASN A 41 -2.28 -8.43 -12.79
N SER A 42 -2.82 -7.73 -13.79
CA SER A 42 -3.61 -6.52 -13.61
C SER A 42 -4.92 -6.74 -12.85
N ALA A 43 -5.51 -7.94 -12.92
CA ALA A 43 -6.74 -8.29 -12.21
C ALA A 43 -6.57 -8.33 -10.67
N ASP A 44 -5.33 -8.34 -10.18
CA ASP A 44 -5.07 -8.50 -8.74
C ASP A 44 -4.94 -7.15 -8.01
N CYS A 45 -4.95 -6.00 -8.69
CA CYS A 45 -4.62 -4.70 -8.07
C CYS A 45 -5.48 -4.35 -6.85
N GLY A 46 -6.78 -4.68 -6.87
CA GLY A 46 -7.66 -4.46 -5.72
C GLY A 46 -7.22 -5.26 -4.49
N LEU A 47 -6.73 -6.49 -4.67
CA LEU A 47 -6.23 -7.31 -3.58
C LEU A 47 -4.93 -6.74 -2.98
N TYR A 48 -4.05 -6.19 -3.82
CA TYR A 48 -2.83 -5.53 -3.36
C TYR A 48 -3.18 -4.31 -2.50
N VAL A 49 -4.14 -3.48 -2.92
CA VAL A 49 -4.63 -2.33 -2.13
C VAL A 49 -5.13 -2.77 -0.76
N LEU A 50 -5.99 -3.79 -0.70
CA LEU A 50 -6.51 -4.32 0.57
C LEU A 50 -5.41 -4.86 1.47
N HIS A 51 -4.45 -5.59 0.91
CA HIS A 51 -3.28 -6.08 1.65
C HIS A 51 -2.44 -4.93 2.23
N TYR A 52 -2.21 -3.86 1.46
CA TYR A 52 -1.45 -2.71 1.91
C TYR A 52 -2.17 -1.98 3.04
N MET A 53 -3.47 -1.71 2.89
CA MET A 53 -4.29 -1.08 3.93
C MET A 53 -4.29 -1.90 5.23
N ASN A 54 -4.49 -3.21 5.13
CA ASN A 54 -4.46 -4.10 6.29
C ASN A 54 -3.09 -4.10 6.98
N THR A 55 -2.02 -4.15 6.20
CA THR A 55 -0.64 -4.12 6.72
C THR A 55 -0.34 -2.81 7.43
N ILE A 56 -0.65 -1.67 6.82
CA ILE A 56 -0.47 -0.33 7.41
C ILE A 56 -1.25 -0.23 8.72
N SER A 57 -2.54 -0.59 8.71
CA SER A 57 -3.38 -0.53 9.91
C SER A 57 -2.84 -1.39 11.04
N THR A 58 -2.38 -2.61 10.74
CA THR A 58 -1.84 -3.53 11.75
C THR A 58 -0.55 -2.98 12.37
N LEU A 59 0.34 -2.43 11.55
CA LEU A 59 1.62 -1.89 12.03
C LEU A 59 1.43 -0.61 12.84
N ILE A 60 0.50 0.28 12.44
CA ILE A 60 0.15 1.47 13.23
C ILE A 60 -0.38 1.08 14.61
N VAL A 61 -1.27 0.08 14.69
CA VAL A 61 -1.82 -0.37 15.98
C VAL A 61 -0.75 -1.01 16.86
N ALA A 62 0.13 -1.82 16.28
CA ALA A 62 1.16 -2.55 17.01
C ALA A 62 2.31 -1.64 17.48
N GLU A 63 2.83 -0.79 16.60
CA GLU A 63 4.06 -0.02 16.82
C GLU A 63 3.76 1.40 17.33
N LYS A 64 2.53 1.90 17.15
CA LYS A 64 2.09 3.25 17.51
C LYS A 64 3.12 4.34 17.13
N PRO A 65 3.58 4.37 15.87
CA PRO A 65 4.61 5.31 15.47
C PRO A 65 4.08 6.74 15.51
N SER A 66 4.97 7.69 15.84
CA SER A 66 4.65 9.12 15.78
C SER A 66 4.53 9.64 14.34
N SER A 67 5.15 8.95 13.37
CA SER A 67 5.05 9.20 11.92
C SER A 67 5.28 7.91 11.13
N ILE A 68 4.65 7.80 9.96
CA ILE A 68 4.86 6.67 9.02
C ILE A 68 5.81 7.01 7.86
N GLU A 69 6.34 8.24 7.82
CA GLU A 69 7.15 8.76 6.71
C GLU A 69 8.38 7.90 6.44
N ASP A 70 9.14 7.57 7.48
CA ASP A 70 10.33 6.72 7.34
C ASP A 70 9.97 5.22 7.19
N LEU A 71 8.78 4.83 7.63
CA LEU A 71 8.34 3.43 7.66
C LEU A 71 7.81 2.97 6.30
N ILE A 72 7.14 3.87 5.56
CA ILE A 72 6.44 3.51 4.31
C ILE A 72 7.42 2.97 3.26
N ALA A 73 8.65 3.50 3.19
CA ALA A 73 9.70 3.02 2.30
C ALA A 73 10.19 1.60 2.65
N GLY A 74 10.28 1.29 3.95
CA GLY A 74 10.60 -0.06 4.40
C GLY A 74 9.45 -1.05 4.11
N TRP A 75 8.21 -0.60 4.24
CA TRP A 75 7.04 -1.43 3.96
C TRP A 75 6.88 -1.73 2.48
N THR A 76 7.16 -0.76 1.59
CA THR A 76 7.07 -0.95 0.13
C THR A 76 8.10 -1.92 -0.42
N THR A 77 9.24 -2.07 0.25
CA THR A 77 10.33 -2.97 -0.16
C THR A 77 10.22 -4.38 0.46
N GLY A 78 9.71 -4.49 1.69
CA GLY A 78 9.67 -5.77 2.41
C GLY A 78 8.29 -6.39 2.61
N ARG A 79 7.26 -5.57 2.85
CA ARG A 79 5.93 -6.04 3.30
C ARG A 79 4.89 -6.02 2.18
N PHE A 80 5.04 -5.12 1.22
CA PHE A 80 4.12 -4.90 0.11
C PHE A 80 4.50 -5.71 -1.14
N ASN A 81 4.71 -7.01 -0.97
CA ASN A 81 5.16 -7.89 -2.06
C ASN A 81 4.09 -8.91 -2.50
N ALA A 82 4.21 -9.35 -3.75
CA ALA A 82 3.31 -10.30 -4.40
C ALA A 82 3.11 -11.61 -3.62
N THR A 83 4.17 -12.14 -3.00
CA THR A 83 4.10 -13.38 -2.22
C THR A 83 3.18 -13.22 -1.00
N LYS A 84 3.28 -12.10 -0.29
CA LYS A 84 2.41 -11.79 0.85
C LYS A 84 0.96 -11.58 0.42
N VAL A 85 0.74 -10.99 -0.76
CA VAL A 85 -0.60 -10.82 -1.31
C VAL A 85 -1.27 -12.15 -1.66
N SER A 86 -0.52 -13.13 -2.18
CA SER A 86 -1.06 -14.47 -2.44
C SER A 86 -1.56 -15.16 -1.16
N VAL A 87 -0.81 -15.03 -0.06
CA VAL A 87 -1.26 -15.51 1.25
C VAL A 87 -2.50 -14.75 1.71
N TYR A 88 -2.50 -13.42 1.55
CA TYR A 88 -3.64 -12.56 1.91
C TYR A 88 -4.92 -12.93 1.14
N ARG A 89 -4.83 -13.28 -0.15
CA ARG A 89 -5.96 -13.80 -0.95
C ARG A 89 -6.68 -14.95 -0.25
N THR A 90 -5.89 -15.93 0.20
CA THR A 90 -6.40 -17.14 0.84
C THR A 90 -7.05 -16.82 2.17
N GLN A 91 -6.45 -15.91 2.94
CA GLN A 91 -7.00 -15.44 4.21
C GLN A 91 -8.32 -14.70 4.02
N LEU A 92 -8.38 -13.78 3.06
CA LEU A 92 -9.58 -13.00 2.74
C LEU A 92 -10.73 -13.92 2.32
N TYR A 93 -10.46 -14.89 1.45
CA TYR A 93 -11.46 -15.87 1.02
C TYR A 93 -12.04 -16.67 2.20
N ARG A 94 -11.18 -17.14 3.12
CA ARG A 94 -11.61 -17.85 4.33
C ARG A 94 -12.45 -16.98 5.28
N ALA A 95 -12.14 -15.69 5.37
CA ALA A 95 -12.87 -14.76 6.22
C ALA A 95 -14.26 -14.42 5.64
N LEU A 96 -14.37 -14.29 4.32
CA LEU A 96 -15.61 -13.92 3.64
C LEU A 96 -16.56 -15.09 3.40
N MET A 97 -16.04 -16.31 3.33
CA MET A 97 -16.84 -17.53 3.22
C MET A 97 -16.70 -18.37 4.49
N PRO A 98 -17.33 -17.96 5.60
CA PRO A 98 -17.41 -18.79 6.79
C PRO A 98 -18.20 -20.07 6.45
N LYS A 99 -17.72 -21.20 6.96
CA LYS A 99 -18.42 -22.49 6.87
C LYS A 99 -19.79 -22.43 7.55
#